data_AF-A0A7K1J2G9-F1
#
_entry.id   AF-A0A7K1J2G9-F1
#
_cell.length_a   1.000
_cell.length_b   1.000
_cell.length_c   1.000
_cell.angle_alpha   90.00
_cell.angle_beta   90.00
_cell.angle_gamma   90.00
#
_symmetry.space_group_name_H-M   'P 1'
#
loop_
_entity.id
_entity.type
_entity.pdbx_description
1 polymer ?
#
loop_
_entity_poly.entity_id
_entity_poly.type
_entity_poly.pdbx_seq_one_letter_code
_entity_poly.pdbx_strand_id
1 'polypeptide(L)'
;MLSTFLVFFLHIVDLMIDAYLAVLFARMIFDWVLVLAPRWRPRGFVATLLRIIYQLTEPPLRFLRRYIKPIPMGPVYFDVSFIVLYFVLIVLQVLI
;
A
#
# COMPACT_ATOMS: atom_id res chain seq x y z
N MET A 1 -3.41 -28.88 20.50
CA MET A 1 -4.70 -28.45 19.91
C MET A 1 -4.85 -26.94 19.96
N LEU A 2 -4.82 -26.30 21.14
CA LEU A 2 -4.87 -24.83 21.26
C LEU A 2 -3.70 -24.13 20.53
N SER A 3 -2.48 -24.65 20.66
CA SER A 3 -1.28 -24.12 20.00
C SER A 3 -1.37 -24.18 18.46
N THR A 4 -1.89 -25.29 17.92
CA THR A 4 -2.06 -25.48 16.47
C THR A 4 -3.06 -24.49 15.88
N PHE A 5 -4.17 -24.26 16.57
CA PHE A 5 -5.17 -23.28 16.16
C PHE A 5 -4.61 -21.85 16.16
N LEU A 6 -3.84 -21.49 17.21
CA LEU A 6 -3.19 -20.19 17.31
C LEU A 6 -2.19 -19.97 16.17
N VAL A 7 -1.32 -20.95 15.90
CA VAL A 7 -0.35 -20.87 14.80
C VAL A 7 -1.05 -20.71 13.45
N PHE A 8 -2.12 -21.47 13.20
CA PHE A 8 -2.90 -21.34 11.97
C PHE A 8 -3.51 -19.93 11.81
N PHE A 9 -4.04 -19.37 12.89
CA PHE A 9 -4.57 -18.01 12.89
C PHE A 9 -3.49 -16.98 12.57
N LEU A 10 -2.31 -17.07 13.19
CA LEU A 10 -1.18 -16.16 12.92
C LEU A 10 -0.73 -16.24 11.45
N HIS A 11 -0.68 -17.44 10.87
CA HIS A 11 -0.32 -17.61 9.45
C HIS A 11 -1.32 -16.92 8.51
N ILE A 12 -2.62 -16.94 8.83
CA ILE A 12 -3.63 -16.23 8.03
C ILE A 12 -3.40 -14.71 8.13
N VAL A 13 -3.13 -14.21 9.34
CA VAL A 13 -2.87 -12.78 9.54
C VAL A 13 -1.62 -12.34 8.78
N ASP A 14 -0.55 -13.13 8.84
CA ASP A 14 0.71 -12.88 8.13
C ASP A 14 0.49 -12.82 6.61
N LEU A 15 -0.21 -13.81 6.06
CA LEU A 15 -0.59 -13.84 4.64
C LEU A 15 -1.41 -12.61 4.22
N MET A 16 -2.31 -12.13 5.08
CA MET A 16 -3.10 -10.92 4.81
C MET A 16 -2.24 -9.66 4.82
N ILE A 17 -1.26 -9.57 5.73
CA ILE A 17 -0.31 -8.46 5.77
C ILE A 17 0.55 -8.47 4.50
N ASP A 18 1.09 -9.62 4.10
CA ASP A 18 1.86 -9.77 2.86
C ASP A 18 1.07 -9.37 1.63
N ALA A 19 -0.17 -9.85 1.52
CA ALA A 19 -1.05 -9.49 0.41
C ALA A 19 -1.28 -7.97 0.35
N TYR A 20 -1.49 -7.33 1.50
CA TYR A 20 -1.68 -5.89 1.56
C TYR A 20 -0.39 -5.10 1.27
N LEU A 21 0.77 -5.56 1.74
CA LEU A 21 2.09 -5.02 1.40
C LEU A 21 2.34 -5.10 -0.11
N ALA A 22 1.96 -6.19 -0.77
CA ALA A 22 2.05 -6.33 -2.22
C ALA A 22 1.16 -5.32 -2.95
N VAL A 23 -0.07 -5.09 -2.49
CA VAL A 23 -0.97 -4.06 -3.05
C VAL A 23 -0.39 -2.65 -2.87
N LEU A 24 0.17 -2.36 -1.69
CA LEU A 24 0.89 -1.13 -1.42
C LEU A 24 2.06 -0.94 -2.39
N PHE A 25 2.89 -1.96 -2.55
CA PHE A 25 4.03 -1.89 -3.46
C PHE A 25 3.58 -1.69 -4.92
N ALA A 26 2.53 -2.38 -5.36
CA ALA A 26 1.95 -2.18 -6.68
C ALA A 26 1.45 -0.74 -6.87
N ARG A 27 0.79 -0.16 -5.86
CA ARG A 27 0.41 1.26 -5.87
C ARG A 27 1.61 2.16 -6.09
N MET A 28 2.70 1.96 -5.34
CA MET A 28 3.91 2.76 -5.48
C MET A 28 4.44 2.71 -6.92
N ILE A 29 4.49 1.52 -7.52
CA ILE A 29 4.89 1.38 -8.93
C ILE A 29 3.96 2.17 -9.84
N PHE A 30 2.64 2.07 -9.68
CA PHE A 30 1.69 2.81 -10.51
C PHE A 30 1.80 4.33 -10.33
N ASP A 31 2.02 4.81 -9.11
CA ASP A 31 2.27 6.23 -8.84
C ASP A 31 3.50 6.72 -9.63
N TRP A 32 4.60 5.96 -9.63
CA TRP A 32 5.78 6.29 -10.43
C TRP A 32 5.53 6.20 -11.94
N VAL A 33 4.80 5.19 -12.41
CA VAL A 33 4.47 5.05 -13.83
C VAL A 33 3.66 6.25 -14.32
N LEU A 34 2.69 6.73 -13.55
CA LEU A 34 1.88 7.90 -13.89
C LEU A 34 2.70 9.20 -13.91
N VAL A 35 3.66 9.34 -12.99
CA VAL A 35 4.60 10.47 -12.96
C VAL A 35 5.54 10.45 -14.16
N LEU A 36 6.08 9.28 -14.51
CA LEU A 36 7.04 9.12 -15.62
C LEU A 36 6.37 9.17 -16.99
N ALA A 37 5.09 8.79 -17.08
CA ALA A 37 4.31 8.83 -18.32
C ALA A 37 3.01 9.67 -18.17
N PRO A 38 3.07 11.01 -18.03
CA PRO A 38 1.89 11.84 -17.78
C PRO A 38 0.81 11.80 -18.87
N ARG A 39 1.17 11.40 -20.09
CA ARG A 39 0.24 11.23 -21.22
C ARG A 39 -0.45 9.87 -21.25
N TRP A 40 0.00 8.92 -20.43
CA TRP A 40 -0.58 7.59 -20.37
C TRP A 40 -1.95 7.63 -19.72
N ARG A 41 -2.96 7.14 -20.45
CA ARG A 41 -4.33 6.99 -19.93
C ARG A 41 -4.61 5.51 -19.77
N PRO A 42 -4.62 4.96 -18.54
CA PRO A 42 -4.91 3.55 -18.33
C PRO A 42 -6.32 3.22 -18.87
N ARG A 43 -6.44 2.12 -19.61
CA ARG A 43 -7.69 1.65 -20.23
C ARG A 43 -7.87 0.15 -20.01
N GLY A 44 -9.12 -0.30 -20.12
CA GLY A 44 -9.47 -1.71 -19.97
C GLY A 44 -9.05 -2.26 -18.62
N PHE A 45 -8.45 -3.45 -18.64
CA PHE A 45 -8.05 -4.19 -17.45
C PHE A 45 -7.15 -3.39 -16.49
N VAL A 46 -6.17 -2.65 -17.03
CA VAL A 46 -5.23 -1.86 -16.22
C VAL A 46 -5.95 -0.77 -15.44
N ALA A 47 -6.95 -0.11 -16.04
CA ALA A 47 -7.73 0.91 -15.34
C ALA A 47 -8.54 0.33 -14.16
N THR A 48 -9.06 -0.88 -14.32
CA THR A 48 -9.76 -1.61 -13.24
C THR A 48 -8.78 -1.97 -12.12
N LEU A 49 -7.60 -2.47 -12.47
CA LEU A 49 -6.57 -2.83 -11.50
C LEU A 49 -6.12 -1.61 -10.69
N LEU A 50 -5.79 -0.49 -11.35
CA LEU A 50 -5.46 0.76 -10.66
C LEU A 50 -6.60 1.14 -9.70
N ARG A 51 -7.85 1.14 -10.16
CA ARG A 51 -9.00 1.51 -9.31
C ARG A 51 -9.07 0.68 -8.04
N ILE A 52 -8.91 -0.64 -8.14
CA ILE A 52 -8.94 -1.55 -6.98
C ILE A 52 -7.78 -1.23 -6.03
N ILE A 53 -6.56 -1.13 -6.57
CA ILE A 53 -5.36 -0.83 -5.78
C ILE A 53 -5.51 0.49 -5.03
N TYR A 54 -5.91 1.57 -5.72
CA TYR A 54 -6.13 2.87 -5.09
C TYR A 54 -7.27 2.81 -4.08
N GLN A 55 -8.37 2.11 -4.36
CA GLN A 55 -9.48 1.97 -3.42
C GLN A 55 -9.07 1.28 -2.12
N LEU A 56 -8.25 0.23 -2.19
CA LEU A 56 -7.79 -0.51 -1.01
C LEU A 56 -6.78 0.29 -0.16
N THR A 57 -5.91 1.06 -0.81
CA THR A 57 -4.79 1.73 -0.15
C THR A 57 -5.12 3.16 0.28
N GLU A 58 -6.07 3.82 -0.38
CA GLU A 58 -6.42 5.21 -0.09
C GLU A 58 -6.94 5.45 1.34
N PRO A 59 -7.88 4.66 1.92
CA PRO A 59 -8.40 4.93 3.26
C PRO A 59 -7.31 5.05 4.35
N PRO A 60 -6.38 4.10 4.50
CA PRO A 60 -5.32 4.20 5.50
C PRO A 60 -4.29 5.29 5.16
N LEU A 61 -3.93 5.45 3.88
CA LEU A 61 -3.00 6.51 3.48
C LEU A 61 -3.58 7.90 3.69
N ARG A 62 -4.88 8.10 3.45
CA ARG A 62 -5.55 9.37 3.76
C ARG A 62 -5.60 9.65 5.24
N PHE A 63 -5.76 8.61 6.07
CA PHE A 63 -5.69 8.76 7.52
C PHE A 63 -4.30 9.25 7.95
N LEU A 64 -3.24 8.63 7.43
CA LEU A 64 -1.85 9.04 7.67
C LEU A 64 -1.55 10.45 7.14
N ARG A 65 -2.07 10.81 5.95
CA ARG A 65 -1.91 12.13 5.34
C ARG A 65 -2.51 13.28 6.16
N ARG A 66 -3.39 12.99 7.14
CA ARG A 66 -3.87 14.00 8.09
C ARG A 66 -2.77 14.44 9.06
N TYR A 67 -1.81 13.56 9.34
CA TYR A 67 -0.73 13.78 10.30
C TYR A 67 0.60 14.06 9.59
N ILE A 68 0.84 13.40 8.47
CA ILE A 68 2.09 13.48 7.70
C ILE A 68 1.80 14.24 6.42
N LYS A 69 2.29 15.47 6.33
CA LYS A 69 2.15 16.27 5.11
C LYS A 69 3.06 15.69 4.01
N PRO A 70 2.57 15.57 2.77
CA PRO A 70 3.39 15.12 1.65
C PRO A 70 4.54 16.12 1.42
N ILE A 71 5.73 15.58 1.12
CA ILE A 71 6.91 16.42 0.91
C ILE A 71 6.92 16.89 -0.55
N PRO A 72 6.94 18.20 -0.82
CA PRO A 72 7.07 18.69 -2.18
C PRO A 72 8.47 18.37 -2.72
N MET A 73 8.53 17.72 -3.88
CA MET A 73 9.76 17.42 -4.61
C MET A 73 9.71 18.10 -5.99
N GLY A 74 9.67 19.44 -5.97
CA GLY A 74 9.57 20.27 -7.18
C GLY A 74 8.17 20.19 -7.81
N PRO A 75 8.03 19.66 -9.05
CA PRO A 75 6.73 19.57 -9.72
C PRO A 75 5.85 18.41 -9.21
N VAL A 76 6.39 17.50 -8.40
CA VAL A 76 5.69 16.30 -7.90
C VAL A 76 5.70 16.27 -6.38
N TYR A 77 4.64 15.72 -5.78
CA TYR A 77 4.57 15.47 -4.35
C TYR A 77 4.97 14.04 -4.04
N PHE A 78 5.87 13.87 -3.08
CA PHE A 78 6.25 12.55 -2.60
C PHE A 78 5.38 12.14 -1.42
N ASP A 79 4.63 11.05 -1.58
CA ASP A 79 3.74 10.55 -0.53
C ASP A 79 4.53 9.73 0.49
N VAL A 80 5.06 10.42 1.51
CA VAL A 80 5.77 9.80 2.64
C VAL A 80 4.85 8.85 3.43
N SER A 81 3.54 9.07 3.38
CA SER A 81 2.54 8.27 4.09
C SER A 81 2.56 6.81 3.63
N PHE A 82 2.88 6.59 2.35
CA PHE A 82 3.08 5.26 1.79
C PHE A 82 4.19 4.50 2.52
N ILE A 83 5.36 5.12 2.63
CA ILE A 83 6.53 4.52 3.28
C ILE A 83 6.24 4.24 4.75
N VAL A 84 5.59 5.20 5.43
CA VAL A 84 5.25 5.03 6.84
C VAL A 84 4.27 3.87 7.03
N LEU A 85 3.23 3.77 6.21
CA LEU A 85 2.29 2.66 6.29
C LEU A 85 2.98 1.31 6.03
N TYR A 86 3.80 1.24 4.98
CA TYR A 86 4.57 0.04 4.64
C TYR A 86 5.47 -0.37 5.81
N PHE A 87 6.20 0.58 6.39
CA PHE A 87 7.09 0.33 7.52
C PHE A 87 6.34 -0.16 8.77
N VAL A 88 5.21 0.49 9.11
CA VAL A 88 4.37 0.07 10.24
C VAL A 88 3.88 -1.37 10.07
N LEU A 89 3.51 -1.76 8.86
CA LEU A 89 3.06 -3.12 8.57
C LEU A 89 4.17 -4.16 8.65
N ILE A 90 5.37 -3.83 8.17
CA ILE A 90 6.55 -4.70 8.33
C ILE A 90 6.90 -4.89 9.81
N VAL A 91 6.90 -3.80 10.58
CA VAL A 91 7.14 -3.88 12.03
C VAL A 91 6.07 -4.73 12.71
N LEU A 92 4.80 -4.52 12.34
CA LEU A 92 3.70 -5.32 12.85
C LEU A 92 3.90 -6.81 12.50
N GLN A 93 4.28 -7.12 11.27
CA GLN A 93 4.53 -8.48 10.81
C GLN A 93 5.64 -9.18 11.60
N VAL A 94 6.73 -8.47 11.89
CA VAL A 94 7.88 -9.01 12.64
C VAL A 94 7.54 -9.25 14.11
N LEU A 95 6.57 -8.52 14.67
CA LEU A 95 6.17 -8.64 16.08
C LEU A 95 5.16 -9.76 16.35
N ILE A 96 4.46 -10.23 15.31
CA ILE A 96 3.41 -11.26 15.40
C ILE A 96 4.03 -12.63 15.14
#